data_AF-W1WBB6-F1
#
_entry.id   AF-W1WBB6-F1
#
_cell.length_a   1.000
_cell.length_b   1.000
_cell.length_c   1.000
_cell.angle_alpha   90.00
_cell.angle_beta   90.00
_cell.angle_gamma   90.00
#
_symmetry.space_group_name_H-M   'P 1'
#
loop_
_entity.id
_entity.type
_entity.pdbx_description
1 polymer ?
#
loop_
_entity_poly.entity_id
_entity_poly.type
_entity_poly.pdbx_seq_one_letter_code
_entity_poly.pdbx_strand_id
1 'polypeptide(L)'
;NPFTLYPYDTNYIIYTQTSDLNKEAIASYDWAENARKDEVKFQLSLAFPLWRGILGPNSVLGASYTQKSWWQLSNSEESSPFRETNYEPQLFLGFATDYNFAGWTLRDVEMGYNHDSNGRSDPTSRSWNRLYTRLM
;
A
#
# COMPACT_ATOMS: atom_id res chain seq x y z
N ASN A 1 1.89 5.51 -24.73
CA ASN A 1 1.25 4.20 -24.57
C ASN A 1 0.31 4.28 -23.36
N PRO A 2 -1.01 4.05 -23.50
CA PRO A 2 -1.96 4.14 -22.38
C PRO A 2 -1.74 3.09 -21.28
N PHE A 3 -1.00 2.01 -21.54
CA PHE A 3 -0.65 0.99 -20.55
C PHE A 3 0.60 1.32 -19.73
N THR A 4 1.29 2.42 -20.03
CA THR A 4 2.37 2.90 -19.18
C THR A 4 1.79 3.56 -17.94
N LEU A 5 1.92 2.87 -16.81
CA LEU A 5 1.45 3.34 -15.50
C LEU A 5 2.53 4.17 -14.80
N TYR A 6 2.11 4.99 -13.84
CA TYR A 6 3.00 5.81 -13.02
C TYR A 6 3.21 5.11 -11.68
N PRO A 7 4.42 5.14 -11.09
CA PRO A 7 4.60 4.72 -9.70
C PRO A 7 3.96 5.75 -8.76
N TYR A 8 3.48 5.30 -7.59
CA TYR A 8 3.03 6.19 -6.51
C TYR A 8 4.01 6.12 -5.33
N ASP A 9 4.03 4.98 -4.63
CA ASP A 9 5.06 4.61 -3.66
C ASP A 9 6.09 3.66 -4.33
N THR A 10 7.04 3.19 -3.55
CA THR A 10 8.04 2.20 -3.96
C THR A 10 7.39 0.89 -4.43
N ASN A 11 8.05 0.27 -5.41
CA ASN A 11 7.74 -1.08 -5.89
C ASN A 11 8.95 -1.96 -5.59
N TYR A 12 8.77 -3.01 -4.81
CA TYR A 12 9.87 -3.89 -4.39
C TYR A 12 9.40 -5.31 -4.10
N ILE A 13 10.37 -6.23 -4.08
CA ILE A 13 10.23 -7.60 -3.58
C ILE A 13 11.50 -7.95 -2.81
N ILE A 14 11.33 -8.43 -1.57
CA ILE A 14 12.44 -8.76 -0.66
C ILE A 14 12.12 -10.03 0.12
N TYR A 15 13.15 -10.80 0.47
CA TYR A 15 13.04 -11.90 1.42
C TYR A 15 13.35 -11.38 2.83
N THR A 16 12.52 -11.74 3.81
CA THR A 16 12.55 -11.16 5.16
C THR A 16 12.51 -12.24 6.24
N GLN A 17 12.97 -11.88 7.43
CA GLN A 17 12.94 -12.71 8.63
C GLN A 17 12.40 -11.85 9.78
N THR A 18 11.21 -12.16 10.29
CA THR A 18 10.67 -11.47 11.49
C THR A 18 11.28 -12.07 12.76
N SER A 19 11.45 -11.25 13.79
CA SER A 19 11.86 -11.71 15.13
C SER A 19 10.77 -12.54 15.79
N ASP A 20 9.51 -12.10 15.64
CA ASP A 20 8.33 -12.76 16.15
C ASP A 20 7.19 -12.73 15.13
N LEU A 21 6.48 -13.84 15.01
CA LEU A 21 5.35 -13.98 14.09
C LEU A 21 4.08 -14.07 14.92
N ASN A 22 3.18 -13.11 14.72
CA ASN A 22 1.93 -13.01 15.47
C ASN A 22 0.93 -14.09 15.05
N LYS A 23 1.10 -15.30 15.60
CA LYS A 23 0.21 -16.45 15.38
C LYS A 23 -1.15 -16.28 16.04
N GLU A 24 -1.20 -15.58 17.18
CA GLU A 24 -2.43 -15.33 17.93
C GLU A 24 -3.48 -14.59 17.07
N ALA A 25 -3.05 -13.53 16.37
CA ALA A 25 -3.95 -12.76 15.51
C ALA A 25 -4.44 -13.54 14.27
N ILE A 26 -3.77 -14.62 13.88
CA ILE A 26 -4.11 -15.45 12.73
C ILE A 26 -4.57 -16.86 13.15
N ALA A 27 -4.87 -17.09 14.42
CA ALA A 27 -5.15 -18.42 14.98
C ALA A 27 -6.35 -19.14 14.34
N SER A 28 -7.21 -18.42 13.63
CA SER A 28 -8.32 -19.02 12.86
C SER A 28 -7.88 -19.70 11.56
N TYR A 29 -6.64 -19.51 11.11
CA TYR A 29 -6.11 -20.22 9.94
C TYR A 29 -5.63 -21.61 10.35
N ASP A 30 -5.95 -22.62 9.54
CA ASP A 30 -5.55 -24.01 9.75
C ASP A 30 -4.03 -24.20 9.81
N TRP A 31 -3.28 -23.38 9.08
CA TRP A 31 -1.81 -23.41 9.04
C TRP A 31 -1.11 -22.50 10.07
N ALA A 32 -1.85 -21.79 10.94
CA ALA A 32 -1.30 -20.76 11.83
C ALA A 32 -0.22 -21.29 12.79
N GLU A 33 -0.42 -22.47 13.35
CA GLU A 33 0.55 -23.14 14.24
C GLU A 33 1.87 -23.45 13.53
N ASN A 34 1.80 -23.71 12.22
CA ASN A 34 2.93 -24.06 11.37
C ASN A 34 3.55 -22.85 10.68
N ALA A 35 3.06 -21.63 10.97
CA ALA A 35 3.55 -20.42 10.34
C ALA A 35 5.02 -20.15 10.68
N ARG A 36 5.81 -19.86 9.64
CA ARG A 36 7.25 -19.61 9.70
C ARG A 36 7.55 -18.12 9.85
N LYS A 37 8.72 -17.82 10.39
CA LYS A 37 9.17 -16.44 10.65
C LYS A 37 9.82 -15.79 9.41
N ASP A 38 10.20 -16.58 8.42
CA ASP A 38 10.69 -16.07 7.14
C ASP A 38 9.55 -15.93 6.12
N GLU A 39 9.50 -14.79 5.46
CA GLU A 39 8.45 -14.45 4.48
C GLU A 39 9.04 -13.66 3.31
N VAL A 40 8.50 -13.87 2.11
CA VAL A 40 8.65 -12.89 1.04
C VAL A 40 7.72 -11.74 1.32
N LYS A 41 8.28 -10.52 1.36
CA LYS A 41 7.52 -9.27 1.45
C LYS A 41 7.65 -8.52 0.14
N PHE A 42 6.53 -8.09 -0.42
CA PHE A 42 6.54 -7.23 -1.60
C PHE A 42 5.54 -6.09 -1.48
N GLN A 43 5.81 -5.04 -2.25
CA GLN A 43 4.93 -3.91 -2.41
C GLN A 43 4.77 -3.59 -3.90
N LEU A 44 3.51 -3.42 -4.30
CA LEU A 44 3.12 -2.85 -5.58
C LEU A 44 2.49 -1.49 -5.29
N SER A 45 2.88 -0.44 -6.02
CA SER A 45 2.26 0.87 -5.86
C SER A 45 2.23 1.67 -7.16
N LEU A 46 1.01 2.02 -7.58
CA LEU A 46 0.72 2.63 -8.86
C LEU A 46 -0.18 3.86 -8.70
N ALA A 47 0.06 4.88 -9.52
CA ALA A 47 -0.74 6.08 -9.67
C ALA A 47 -1.45 6.11 -11.02
N PHE A 48 -2.69 6.60 -11.00
CA PHE A 48 -3.59 6.70 -12.14
C PHE A 48 -4.11 8.15 -12.23
N PRO A 49 -3.55 8.98 -13.12
CA PRO A 49 -4.06 10.33 -13.32
C PRO A 49 -5.41 10.27 -14.05
N LEU A 50 -6.50 10.56 -13.33
CA LEU A 50 -7.86 10.45 -13.85
C LEU A 50 -8.27 11.71 -14.61
N TRP A 51 -7.99 12.90 -14.05
CA TRP A 51 -8.31 14.17 -14.67
C TRP A 51 -7.25 15.23 -14.35
N ARG A 52 -6.38 15.50 -15.32
CA ARG A 52 -5.38 16.58 -15.24
C ARG A 52 -6.03 17.94 -15.51
N GLY A 53 -5.68 18.95 -14.73
CA GLY A 53 -6.17 20.31 -14.91
C GLY A 53 -7.52 20.61 -14.25
N ILE A 54 -8.06 19.70 -13.43
CA ILE A 54 -9.39 19.81 -12.82
C ILE A 54 -9.58 21.09 -12.00
N LEU A 55 -8.52 21.60 -11.36
CA LEU A 55 -8.51 22.83 -10.57
C LEU A 55 -7.46 23.83 -11.09
N GLY A 56 -7.24 23.84 -12.41
CA GLY A 56 -6.26 24.69 -13.08
C GLY A 56 -4.94 23.98 -13.41
N PRO A 57 -3.97 24.68 -14.01
CA PRO A 57 -2.67 24.10 -14.36
C PRO A 57 -2.00 23.44 -13.15
N ASN A 58 -1.23 22.37 -13.40
CA ASN A 58 -0.50 21.60 -12.36
C ASN A 58 -1.37 20.90 -11.30
N SER A 59 -2.69 20.80 -11.50
CA SER A 59 -3.58 20.00 -10.65
C SER A 59 -3.96 18.67 -11.30
N VAL A 60 -4.30 17.67 -10.48
CA VAL A 60 -4.81 16.38 -10.94
C VAL A 60 -5.81 15.79 -9.94
N LEU A 61 -6.95 15.31 -10.43
CA LEU A 61 -7.70 14.27 -9.74
C LEU A 61 -7.02 12.94 -10.07
N GLY A 62 -6.45 12.30 -9.06
CA GLY A 62 -5.71 11.06 -9.19
C GLY A 62 -6.29 9.96 -8.31
N ALA A 63 -6.01 8.72 -8.72
CA ALA A 63 -6.16 7.56 -7.85
C ALA A 63 -4.81 6.86 -7.68
N SER A 64 -4.63 6.17 -6.58
CA SER A 64 -3.50 5.24 -6.42
C SER A 64 -3.99 3.90 -5.89
N TYR A 65 -3.17 2.89 -6.08
CA TYR A 65 -3.34 1.58 -5.47
C TYR A 65 -2.00 1.11 -4.94
N THR A 66 -1.90 0.96 -3.62
CA THR A 66 -0.76 0.34 -2.96
C THR A 66 -1.20 -1.00 -2.38
N GLN A 67 -0.40 -2.05 -2.62
CA GLN A 67 -0.62 -3.37 -2.04
C GLN A 67 0.65 -3.83 -1.35
N LYS A 68 0.54 -4.31 -0.12
CA LYS A 68 1.65 -4.91 0.63
C LYS A 68 1.29 -6.34 0.99
N SER A 69 2.14 -7.30 0.67
CA SER A 69 1.86 -8.71 0.92
C SER A 69 3.00 -9.39 1.66
N TRP A 70 2.63 -10.31 2.55
CA TRP A 70 3.52 -11.20 3.29
C TRP A 70 3.19 -12.65 2.93
N TRP A 71 4.15 -13.30 2.29
CA TRP A 71 3.98 -14.61 1.70
C TRP A 71 4.89 -15.62 2.38
N GLN A 72 4.30 -16.69 2.91
CA GLN A 72 5.01 -17.84 3.50
C GLN A 72 5.61 -18.72 2.40
N LEU A 73 6.38 -18.14 1.48
CA LEU A 73 6.90 -18.81 0.28
C LEU A 73 7.64 -20.11 0.62
N SER A 74 8.48 -20.09 1.64
CA SER A 74 9.27 -21.25 2.06
C SER A 74 8.43 -22.35 2.73
N ASN A 75 7.20 -22.04 3.17
CA ASN A 75 6.36 -22.94 3.94
C ASN A 75 5.58 -23.91 3.05
N SER A 76 6.31 -24.73 2.30
CA SER A 76 5.74 -25.72 1.38
C SER A 76 4.90 -26.79 2.08
N GLU A 77 5.14 -27.04 3.37
CA GLU A 77 4.35 -27.96 4.20
C GLU A 77 2.88 -27.50 4.31
N GLU A 78 2.66 -26.19 4.34
CA GLU A 78 1.34 -25.56 4.39
C GLU A 78 0.87 -25.03 3.02
N SER A 79 1.50 -25.50 1.93
CA SER A 79 1.23 -25.04 0.55
C SER A 79 1.54 -23.55 0.29
N SER A 80 2.55 -23.00 0.96
CA SER A 80 3.07 -21.64 0.76
C SER A 80 1.98 -20.54 0.81
N PRO A 81 1.23 -20.40 1.92
CA PRO A 81 0.09 -19.50 1.98
C PRO A 81 0.51 -18.03 2.08
N PHE A 82 -0.37 -17.12 1.63
CA PHE A 82 -0.25 -15.71 1.99
C PHE A 82 -0.76 -15.49 3.41
N ARG A 83 0.11 -14.96 4.29
CA ARG A 83 -0.30 -14.62 5.65
C ARG A 83 -1.20 -13.40 5.65
N GLU A 84 -0.77 -12.35 4.97
CA GLU A 84 -1.48 -11.10 4.95
C GLU A 84 -1.26 -10.37 3.63
N THR A 85 -2.31 -9.69 3.15
CA THR A 85 -2.21 -8.69 2.09
C THR A 85 -3.00 -7.47 2.52
N ASN A 86 -2.40 -6.29 2.49
CA ASN A 86 -3.11 -5.03 2.68
C ASN A 86 -3.34 -4.35 1.34
N TYR A 87 -4.57 -3.88 1.14
CA TYR A 87 -5.10 -3.24 -0.05
C TYR A 87 -5.41 -1.78 0.29
N GLU A 88 -4.62 -0.87 -0.26
CA GLU A 88 -4.66 0.56 0.07
C GLU A 88 -4.98 1.42 -1.17
N PRO A 89 -6.23 1.41 -1.67
CA PRO A 89 -6.67 2.34 -2.71
C PRO A 89 -6.86 3.76 -2.16
N GLN A 90 -6.51 4.74 -2.98
CA GLN A 90 -6.68 6.16 -2.66
C GLN A 90 -7.33 6.92 -3.82
N LEU A 91 -8.08 7.97 -3.47
CA LEU A 91 -8.60 8.98 -4.39
C LEU A 91 -8.23 10.35 -3.85
N PHE A 92 -7.58 11.18 -4.67
CA PHE A 92 -6.96 12.41 -4.20
C PHE A 92 -6.99 13.53 -5.22
N LEU A 93 -6.87 14.76 -4.70
CA LEU A 93 -6.50 15.95 -5.45
C LEU A 93 -5.03 16.24 -5.18
N GLY A 94 -4.22 16.23 -6.22
CA GLY A 94 -2.79 16.54 -6.18
C GLY A 94 -2.46 17.82 -6.91
N PHE A 95 -1.45 18.55 -6.41
CA PHE A 95 -0.94 19.79 -6.97
C PHE A 95 0.58 19.73 -7.02
N ALA A 96 1.15 19.95 -8.20
CA ALA A 96 2.57 20.22 -8.34
C ALA A 96 2.84 21.70 -8.06
N THR A 97 3.69 21.98 -7.05
CA THR A 97 3.96 23.30 -6.50
C THR A 97 5.45 23.64 -6.53
N ASP A 98 5.79 24.89 -6.17
CA ASP A 98 7.17 25.40 -6.16
C ASP A 98 7.38 26.38 -4.99
N TYR A 99 6.79 26.06 -3.83
CA TYR A 99 6.88 26.93 -2.66
C TYR A 99 8.24 26.77 -1.99
N ASN A 100 9.05 27.83 -2.00
CA ASN A 100 10.38 27.83 -1.42
C ASN A 100 10.36 28.33 0.02
N PHE A 101 10.94 27.56 0.94
CA PHE A 101 11.08 27.92 2.36
C PHE A 101 12.41 27.41 2.93
N ALA A 102 13.27 28.33 3.37
CA ALA A 102 14.55 28.02 4.02
C ALA A 102 15.46 27.02 3.27
N GLY A 103 15.52 27.13 1.94
CA GLY A 103 16.32 26.24 1.08
C GLY A 103 15.62 24.94 0.67
N TRP A 104 14.44 24.66 1.22
CA TRP A 104 13.57 23.57 0.80
C TRP A 104 12.54 24.07 -0.22
N THR A 105 12.08 23.18 -1.09
CA THR A 105 10.97 23.44 -2.01
C THR A 105 9.88 22.40 -1.80
N LEU A 106 8.69 22.85 -1.41
CA LEU A 106 7.49 22.00 -1.40
C LEU A 106 7.06 21.79 -2.85
N ARG A 107 7.11 20.54 -3.31
CA ARG A 107 6.84 20.15 -4.70
C ARG A 107 5.48 19.51 -4.86
N ASP A 108 5.00 18.81 -3.85
CA ASP A 108 3.73 18.11 -3.88
C ASP A 108 2.84 18.57 -2.73
N VAL A 109 1.62 18.97 -3.08
CA VAL A 109 0.53 19.08 -2.12
C VAL A 109 -0.58 18.15 -2.57
N GLU A 110 -0.91 17.17 -1.75
CA GLU A 110 -1.94 16.18 -2.06
C GLU A 110 -2.88 16.03 -0.88
N MET A 111 -4.19 15.98 -1.15
CA MET A 111 -5.20 15.71 -0.15
C MET A 111 -6.21 14.72 -0.69
N GLY A 112 -6.66 13.78 0.14
CA GLY A 112 -7.49 12.70 -0.38
C GLY A 112 -8.11 11.83 0.68
N TYR A 113 -8.85 10.85 0.15
CA TYR A 113 -9.40 9.74 0.90
C TYR A 113 -8.54 8.50 0.67
N ASN A 114 -8.34 7.75 1.74
CA ASN A 114 -7.60 6.51 1.76
C ASN A 114 -8.45 5.44 2.47
N HIS A 115 -8.61 4.30 1.80
CA HIS A 115 -9.11 3.08 2.42
C HIS A 115 -7.94 2.12 2.54
N ASP A 116 -7.83 1.45 3.68
CA ASP A 116 -6.84 0.39 3.88
C ASP A 116 -7.52 -0.78 4.58
N SER A 117 -7.45 -1.96 3.96
CA SER A 117 -8.02 -3.19 4.50
C SER A 117 -7.18 -4.40 4.11
N ASN A 118 -7.36 -5.50 4.84
CA ASN A 118 -6.68 -6.75 4.51
C ASN A 118 -7.51 -7.74 3.67
N GLY A 119 -8.74 -7.37 3.31
CA GLY A 119 -9.63 -8.22 2.50
C GLY A 119 -10.06 -9.53 3.16
N ARG A 120 -9.85 -9.69 4.48
CA ARG A 120 -10.23 -10.89 5.24
C ARG A 120 -11.65 -10.79 5.80
N SER A 121 -12.28 -11.94 5.99
CA SER A 121 -13.50 -12.07 6.80
C SER A 121 -13.15 -12.12 8.29
N ASP A 122 -14.17 -12.01 9.15
CA ASP A 122 -13.99 -12.22 10.58
C ASP A 122 -13.47 -13.65 10.88
N PRO A 123 -12.65 -13.83 11.94
CA PRO A 123 -12.23 -12.84 12.94
C PRO A 123 -10.96 -12.04 12.57
N THR A 124 -10.32 -12.34 11.43
CA THR A 124 -9.05 -11.74 11.03
C THR A 124 -9.21 -10.49 10.15
N SER A 125 -10.44 -10.03 9.94
CA SER A 125 -10.74 -8.79 9.20
C SER A 125 -10.10 -7.58 9.88
N ARG A 126 -9.40 -6.76 9.10
CA ARG A 126 -8.83 -5.47 9.52
C ARG A 126 -9.12 -4.43 8.45
N SER A 127 -9.67 -3.29 8.85
CA SER A 127 -9.94 -2.19 7.93
C SER A 127 -10.12 -0.86 8.67
N TRP A 128 -9.78 0.24 7.99
CA TRP A 128 -10.01 1.60 8.43
C TRP A 128 -10.00 2.56 7.23
N ASN A 129 -10.49 3.78 7.46
CA ASN A 129 -10.58 4.83 6.44
C ASN A 129 -9.99 6.12 6.98
N ARG A 130 -9.31 6.88 6.11
CA ARG A 130 -8.62 8.13 6.46
C ARG A 130 -8.93 9.22 5.45
N LEU A 131 -9.07 10.44 5.96
CA LEU A 131 -8.80 11.64 5.18
C LEU A 131 -7.37 12.07 5.51
N TYR A 132 -6.60 12.45 4.50
CA TYR A 132 -5.18 12.75 4.69
C TYR A 132 -4.72 13.95 3.84
N THR A 133 -3.52 14.41 4.18
CA THR A 133 -2.72 15.33 3.37
C THR A 133 -1.30 14.82 3.31
N ARG A 134 -0.71 14.77 2.11
CA ARG A 134 0.68 14.42 1.84
C ARG A 134 1.41 15.66 1.31
N LEU A 135 2.56 15.97 1.91
CA LEU A 135 3.44 17.08 1.55
C LEU A 135 4.82 16.50 1.26
N MET A 136 5.34 16.69 0.04
CA MET A 136 6.70 16.28 -0.34
C MET A 136 7.46 17.40 -1.03
#